data_AF-A0A914MJ41-F1
#
_entry.id   AF-A0A914MJ41-F1
#
_cell.length_a   1.000
_cell.length_b   1.000
_cell.length_c   1.000
_cell.angle_alpha   90.00
_cell.angle_beta   90.00
_cell.angle_gamma   90.00
#
_symmetry.space_group_name_H-M   'P 1'
#
loop_
_entity.id
_entity.type
_entity.pdbx_description
1 polymer ?
#
loop_
_entity_poly.entity_id
_entity_poly.type
_entity_poly.pdbx_seq_one_letter_code
_entity_poly.pdbx_strand_id
1 'polypeptide(L)'
;MKVSFELCIEISNKANYFAIWLRQLGPNGFNENVNTKYRIYADKDGKIVEISRSTYNFENQERLGYSLVLIEELLRSNGKLCLHCEIGIDCYNSIENLKNKYRKMFKNEEFTDCVIKIGDEVIKTHRNILSQNSEVFHKMFEQNGMNESQTGEVIISDTTIECFRAMLEFFYTGEIDKDLLGINVFEIFALADKYQIFKVLLNIAI
;
A
#
# COMPACT_ATOMS: atom_id res chain seq x y z
N MET A 1 -2.15 -6.54 -5.15
CA MET A 1 -2.03 -5.67 -6.32
C MET A 1 -1.35 -6.46 -7.44
N LYS A 2 -2.05 -6.77 -8.54
CA LYS A 2 -1.48 -7.52 -9.67
C LYS A 2 -1.23 -6.54 -10.82
N VAL A 3 0.02 -6.20 -11.06
CA VAL A 3 0.47 -5.40 -12.19
C VAL A 3 0.80 -6.38 -13.31
N SER A 4 0.32 -6.12 -14.53
CA SER A 4 0.65 -6.92 -15.71
C SER A 4 1.22 -6.00 -16.80
N PHE A 5 1.93 -6.58 -17.77
CA PHE A 5 2.51 -5.83 -18.89
C PHE A 5 2.30 -6.61 -20.19
N GLU A 6 2.13 -5.88 -21.28
CA GLU A 6 2.14 -6.40 -22.64
C GLU A 6 3.34 -5.84 -23.40
N LEU A 7 4.06 -6.72 -24.08
CA LEU A 7 5.02 -6.32 -25.11
C LEU A 7 4.24 -6.11 -26.42
N CYS A 8 4.17 -4.85 -26.86
CA CYS A 8 3.49 -4.46 -28.07
C CYS A 8 4.48 -4.36 -29.24
N ILE A 9 4.06 -4.84 -30.41
CA ILE A 9 4.85 -4.80 -31.65
C ILE A 9 3.91 -4.36 -32.77
N GLU A 10 4.32 -3.35 -33.52
CA GLU A 10 3.65 -2.91 -34.75
C GLU A 10 4.64 -2.96 -35.91
N ILE A 11 4.21 -3.48 -37.05
CA ILE A 11 5.05 -3.68 -38.23
C ILE A 11 4.62 -2.68 -39.31
N SER A 12 5.54 -1.83 -39.75
CA SER A 12 5.30 -0.95 -40.90
C SER A 12 6.03 -1.47 -42.14
N ASN A 13 5.32 -2.27 -42.94
CA ASN A 13 5.87 -2.86 -44.17
C ASN A 13 6.26 -1.81 -45.23
N LYS A 14 5.66 -0.62 -45.19
CA LYS A 14 6.03 0.49 -46.10
C LYS A 14 7.34 1.18 -45.69
N ALA A 15 7.66 1.18 -44.40
CA ALA A 15 8.82 1.86 -43.86
C ALA A 15 9.98 0.92 -43.49
N ASN A 16 9.75 -0.40 -43.45
CA ASN A 16 10.73 -1.43 -43.06
C ASN A 16 11.20 -1.36 -41.59
N TYR A 17 10.29 -0.99 -40.67
CA TYR A 17 10.58 -0.93 -39.23
C TYR A 17 9.61 -1.76 -38.40
N PHE A 18 10.11 -2.27 -37.27
CA PHE A 18 9.33 -2.66 -36.11
C PHE A 18 9.22 -1.47 -35.15
N ALA A 19 8.01 -1.17 -34.70
CA ALA A 19 7.76 -0.35 -33.52
C ALA A 19 7.52 -1.28 -32.33
N ILE A 20 8.33 -1.16 -31.28
CA ILE A 20 8.28 -2.06 -30.11
C ILE A 20 8.19 -1.23 -28.85
N TRP A 21 7.28 -1.56 -27.94
CA TRP A 21 7.11 -0.89 -26.65
C TRP A 21 6.45 -1.79 -25.61
N LEU A 22 6.50 -1.38 -24.34
CA LEU A 22 5.74 -1.99 -23.25
C LEU A 22 4.49 -1.17 -22.92
N ARG A 23 3.38 -1.87 -22.71
CA ARG A 23 2.12 -1.32 -22.21
C ARG A 23 1.81 -1.93 -20.85
N GLN A 24 1.65 -1.09 -19.82
CA GLN A 24 1.21 -1.55 -18.51
C GLN A 24 -0.29 -1.88 -18.54
N LEU A 25 -0.67 -3.02 -17.97
CA LEU A 25 -2.05 -3.44 -17.74
C LEU A 25 -2.30 -3.50 -16.22
N GLY A 26 -3.03 -2.50 -15.70
CA GLY A 26 -3.42 -2.43 -14.29
C GLY A 26 -2.29 -2.05 -13.32
N PRO A 27 -2.62 -1.85 -12.02
CA PRO A 27 -3.90 -2.11 -11.39
C PRO A 27 -4.86 -0.92 -11.52
N ASN A 28 -6.13 -1.18 -11.83
CA ASN A 28 -7.20 -0.18 -11.81
C ASN A 28 -7.64 0.15 -10.38
N GLY A 29 -6.70 0.43 -9.48
CA GLY A 29 -6.94 0.80 -8.09
C GLY A 29 -5.97 1.90 -7.71
N PHE A 30 -6.44 3.15 -7.84
CA PHE A 30 -5.67 4.39 -7.90
C PHE A 30 -4.64 4.42 -9.05
N ASN A 31 -4.71 5.47 -9.87
CA ASN A 31 -3.83 5.75 -11.02
C ASN A 31 -2.36 5.95 -10.61
N GLU A 32 -1.73 4.95 -10.01
CA GLU A 32 -0.34 5.02 -9.61
C GLU A 32 0.51 4.21 -10.57
N ASN A 33 1.27 4.95 -11.39
CA ASN A 33 2.31 4.41 -12.23
C ASN A 33 3.25 3.54 -11.39
N VAL A 34 3.55 2.33 -11.82
CA VAL A 34 4.42 1.45 -11.04
C VAL A 34 5.86 1.64 -11.48
N ASN A 35 6.72 1.79 -10.49
CA ASN A 35 8.15 1.91 -10.68
C ASN A 35 8.70 0.65 -11.38
N THR A 36 9.00 0.78 -12.67
CA THR A 36 9.32 -0.36 -13.55
C THR A 36 10.70 -0.17 -14.17
N LYS A 37 11.59 -1.13 -13.92
CA LYS A 37 12.82 -1.32 -14.70
C LYS A 37 12.53 -2.35 -15.77
N TYR A 38 12.96 -2.09 -17.00
CA TYR A 38 12.77 -3.05 -18.08
C TYR A 38 13.97 -3.07 -19.02
N ARG A 39 14.06 -4.18 -19.76
CA ARG A 39 14.99 -4.37 -20.87
C ARG A 39 14.29 -5.14 -21.99
N ILE A 40 14.29 -4.57 -23.19
CA ILE A 40 13.80 -5.18 -24.42
C ILE A 40 14.99 -5.40 -25.35
N TYR A 41 15.15 -6.63 -25.85
CA TYR A 41 16.21 -6.98 -26.79
C TYR A 41 15.77 -8.11 -27.72
N ALA A 42 16.43 -8.21 -28.88
CA ALA A 42 16.28 -9.35 -29.77
C ALA A 42 17.48 -10.29 -29.68
N ASP A 43 17.25 -11.58 -29.89
CA ASP A 43 18.32 -12.53 -30.21
C ASP A 43 18.34 -12.76 -31.72
N LYS A 44 19.42 -12.29 -32.35
CA LYS A 44 19.72 -12.47 -33.77
C LYS A 44 20.88 -13.45 -33.92
N ASP A 45 20.55 -14.71 -34.21
CA ASP A 45 21.51 -15.79 -34.46
C ASP A 45 22.55 -15.95 -33.34
N GLY A 46 22.11 -15.83 -32.08
CA GLY A 46 22.96 -15.91 -30.88
C GLY A 46 23.55 -14.57 -30.44
N LYS A 47 23.36 -13.50 -31.21
CA LYS A 47 23.78 -12.14 -30.84
C LYS A 47 22.61 -11.34 -30.26
N ILE A 48 22.82 -10.78 -29.07
CA ILE A 48 21.86 -9.86 -28.46
C ILE A 48 21.93 -8.51 -29.16
N VAL A 49 20.79 -8.04 -29.65
CA VAL A 49 20.59 -6.68 -30.17
C VAL A 49 19.69 -5.94 -29.20
N GLU A 50 20.26 -4.97 -28.47
CA GLU A 50 19.51 -4.18 -27.50
C GLU A 50 18.58 -3.20 -28.20
N ILE A 51 17.30 -3.19 -27.81
CA ILE A 51 16.27 -2.34 -28.41
C ILE A 51 16.00 -1.14 -27.50
N SER A 52 15.67 -1.41 -26.24
CA SER A 52 15.45 -0.37 -25.24
C SER A 52 15.64 -0.89 -23.82
N ARG A 53 15.97 0.03 -22.92
CA ARG A 53 16.13 -0.21 -21.49
C ARG A 53 15.79 1.05 -20.71
N SER A 54 15.18 0.90 -19.53
CA SER A 54 15.05 2.01 -18.59
C SER A 54 16.16 1.97 -17.55
N THR A 55 16.82 3.11 -17.33
CA THR A 55 17.84 3.30 -16.30
C THR A 55 17.35 4.24 -15.20
N TYR A 56 16.38 3.78 -14.41
CA TYR A 56 16.03 4.41 -13.12
C TYR A 56 15.17 5.68 -13.17
N ASN A 57 14.63 6.09 -14.34
CA ASN A 57 13.66 7.18 -14.41
C ASN A 57 12.27 6.66 -14.78
N PHE A 58 11.28 7.07 -13.98
CA PHE A 58 9.87 6.71 -14.12
C PHE A 58 9.21 7.69 -15.09
N GLU A 59 8.82 7.22 -16.28
CA GLU A 59 8.28 8.06 -17.34
C GLU A 59 6.81 7.72 -17.64
N ASN A 60 6.09 8.69 -18.21
CA ASN A 60 4.66 8.70 -18.48
C ASN A 60 4.20 7.51 -19.36
N GLN A 61 2.98 7.01 -19.15
CA GLN A 61 2.59 5.60 -19.35
C GLN A 61 1.94 5.22 -20.69
N GLU A 62 2.13 6.00 -21.76
CA GLU A 62 1.75 5.55 -23.09
C GLU A 62 3.01 5.17 -23.88
N ARG A 63 3.22 3.86 -24.05
CA ARG A 63 4.31 3.24 -24.84
C ARG A 63 5.72 3.34 -24.21
N LEU A 64 5.90 2.76 -23.03
CA LEU A 64 7.22 2.67 -22.37
C LEU A 64 8.26 2.02 -23.28
N GLY A 65 9.38 2.71 -23.51
CA GLY A 65 10.48 2.19 -24.32
C GLY A 65 10.17 2.08 -25.81
N TYR A 66 9.21 2.88 -26.31
CA TYR A 66 8.88 2.97 -27.73
C TYR A 66 10.14 3.19 -28.56
N SER A 67 10.43 2.20 -29.39
CA SER A 67 11.60 2.17 -30.25
C SER A 67 11.20 1.78 -31.66
N LEU A 68 11.69 2.54 -32.64
CA LEU A 68 11.63 2.18 -34.05
C LEU A 68 12.96 1.55 -34.44
N VAL A 69 12.93 0.30 -34.86
CA VAL A 69 14.13 -0.47 -35.24
C VAL A 69 13.92 -1.11 -36.60
N LEU A 70 14.96 -1.09 -37.45
CA LEU A 70 14.87 -1.67 -38.79
C LEU A 70 14.59 -3.17 -38.71
N ILE A 71 13.71 -3.66 -39.59
CA ILE A 71 13.33 -5.09 -39.60
C ILE A 71 14.56 -5.98 -39.77
N GLU A 72 15.46 -5.61 -40.68
CA GLU A 72 16.68 -6.36 -40.97
C GLU A 72 17.68 -6.40 -39.81
N GLU A 73 17.64 -5.44 -38.88
CA GLU A 73 18.54 -5.41 -37.72
C GLU A 73 18.18 -6.49 -36.69
N LEU A 74 16.89 -6.84 -36.61
CA LEU A 74 16.35 -7.76 -35.59
C LEU A 74 16.04 -9.17 -36.11
N LEU A 75 15.77 -9.33 -37.40
CA LEU A 75 15.49 -10.66 -37.97
C LEU A 75 16.72 -11.56 -37.94
N ARG A 76 16.49 -12.80 -37.54
CA ARG A 76 17.44 -13.91 -37.72
C ARG A 76 17.58 -14.26 -39.19
N SER A 77 18.70 -14.87 -39.55
CA SER A 77 18.97 -15.42 -40.89
C SER A 77 17.87 -16.37 -41.40
N ASN A 78 17.16 -17.04 -40.49
CA ASN A 78 16.03 -17.92 -40.81
C ASN A 78 14.68 -17.20 -40.97
N GLY A 79 14.66 -15.86 -40.96
CA GLY A 79 13.46 -15.04 -41.10
C GLY A 79 12.59 -14.93 -39.83
N LYS A 80 13.01 -15.49 -38.69
CA LYS A 80 12.27 -15.37 -37.43
C LYS A 80 12.71 -14.13 -36.63
N LEU A 81 11.74 -13.50 -35.96
CA LEU A 81 11.98 -12.51 -34.93
C LEU A 81 11.92 -13.19 -33.56
N CYS A 82 12.95 -13.01 -32.74
CA CYS A 82 12.98 -13.54 -31.37
C CYS A 82 13.25 -12.39 -30.40
N LEU A 83 12.19 -11.96 -29.70
CA LEU A 83 12.24 -10.87 -28.74
C LEU A 83 12.23 -11.40 -27.32
N HIS A 84 12.99 -10.74 -26.48
CA HIS A 84 13.04 -10.96 -25.05
C HIS A 84 12.67 -9.66 -24.35
N CYS A 85 11.91 -9.78 -23.26
CA CYS A 85 11.59 -8.69 -22.39
C CYS A 85 11.80 -9.12 -20.94
N GLU A 86 12.65 -8.39 -20.24
CA GLU A 86 12.88 -8.54 -18.80
C GLU A 86 12.24 -7.37 -18.08
N ILE A 87 11.47 -7.65 -17.02
CA ILE A 87 10.76 -6.64 -16.25
C ILE A 87 11.07 -6.84 -14.77
N GLY A 88 11.60 -5.79 -14.14
CA GLY A 88 11.77 -5.69 -12.69
C GLY A 88 10.78 -4.67 -12.14
N ILE A 89 9.92 -5.11 -11.23
CA ILE A 89 8.91 -4.27 -10.61
C ILE A 89 9.38 -3.97 -9.18
N ASP A 90 9.48 -2.68 -8.83
CA ASP A 90 9.67 -2.28 -7.44
C ASP A 90 8.30 -1.99 -6.82
N CYS A 91 7.73 -3.03 -6.21
CA CYS A 91 6.46 -2.97 -5.51
C CYS A 91 6.64 -2.29 -4.14
N TYR A 92 7.11 -1.05 -4.07
CA TYR A 92 7.09 -0.31 -2.82
C TYR A 92 5.63 0.03 -2.46
N ASN A 93 4.96 -0.90 -1.79
CA ASN A 93 3.63 -0.66 -1.25
C ASN A 93 3.79 0.26 -0.02
N SER A 94 3.86 1.55 -0.29
CA SER A 94 4.04 2.60 0.71
C SER A 94 3.02 2.49 1.85
N ILE A 95 1.77 2.16 1.52
CA ILE A 95 0.68 1.97 2.47
C ILE A 95 0.94 0.76 3.37
N GLU A 96 1.25 -0.40 2.80
CA GLU A 96 1.52 -1.62 3.57
C GLU A 96 2.76 -1.47 4.47
N ASN A 97 3.81 -0.84 3.95
CA ASN A 97 5.00 -0.53 4.73
C ASN A 97 4.69 0.43 5.88
N LEU A 98 3.86 1.46 5.65
CA LEU A 98 3.44 2.40 6.68
C LEU A 98 2.59 1.72 7.75
N LYS A 99 1.60 0.89 7.36
CA LYS A 99 0.80 0.08 8.28
C LYS A 99 1.68 -0.80 9.17
N ASN A 100 2.65 -1.50 8.59
CA ASN A 100 3.55 -2.37 9.34
C ASN A 100 4.48 -1.59 10.29
N LYS A 101 4.90 -0.37 9.92
CA LYS A 101 5.64 0.52 10.82
C LYS A 101 4.79 0.94 12.02
N TYR A 102 3.56 1.40 11.80
CA TYR A 102 2.65 1.78 12.90
C TYR A 102 2.25 0.58 13.79
N ARG A 103 2.03 -0.59 13.19
CA ARG A 103 1.79 -1.83 13.94
C ARG A 103 2.96 -2.18 14.86
N LYS A 104 4.19 -2.03 14.38
CA LYS A 104 5.40 -2.23 15.21
C LYS A 104 5.50 -1.18 16.31
N MET A 105 5.25 0.10 15.99
CA MET A 105 5.23 1.19 16.98
C MET A 105 4.29 0.88 18.14
N PHE A 106 3.09 0.36 17.84
CA PHE A 106 2.14 -0.09 18.87
C PHE A 106 2.65 -1.30 19.66
N LYS A 107 3.03 -2.39 18.97
CA LYS A 107 3.43 -3.64 19.62
C LYS A 107 4.69 -3.54 20.48
N ASN A 108 5.63 -2.68 20.07
CA ASN A 108 6.89 -2.47 20.76
C ASN A 108 6.80 -1.36 21.81
N GLU A 109 5.65 -0.71 21.96
CA GLU A 109 5.44 0.44 22.86
C GLU A 109 6.47 1.57 22.62
N GLU A 110 6.85 1.81 21.36
CA GLU A 110 7.88 2.79 20.99
C GLU A 110 7.36 4.21 21.17
N PHE A 111 7.94 4.98 22.09
CA PHE A 111 7.62 6.41 22.36
C PHE A 111 6.18 6.68 22.84
N THR A 112 5.55 5.72 23.51
CA THR A 112 4.20 5.89 24.08
C THR A 112 4.17 6.99 25.15
N ASP A 113 3.15 7.84 25.12
CA ASP A 113 2.92 8.98 26.02
C ASP A 113 1.54 8.94 26.71
N CYS A 114 0.83 7.83 26.54
CA CYS A 114 -0.50 7.57 27.09
C CYS A 114 -0.61 6.14 27.64
N VAL A 115 -1.37 5.98 28.71
CA VAL A 115 -1.65 4.72 29.40
C VAL A 115 -3.15 4.57 29.54
N ILE A 116 -3.72 3.54 28.92
CA ILE A 116 -5.12 3.15 29.07
C ILE A 116 -5.22 2.06 30.13
N LYS A 117 -6.07 2.25 31.13
CA LYS A 117 -6.32 1.30 32.21
C LYS A 117 -7.73 0.72 32.07
N ILE A 118 -7.84 -0.61 31.94
CA ILE A 118 -9.10 -1.35 31.83
C ILE A 118 -9.08 -2.47 32.87
N GLY A 119 -9.87 -2.33 33.93
CA GLY A 119 -9.76 -3.20 35.11
C GLY A 119 -8.35 -3.17 35.69
N ASP A 120 -7.73 -4.34 35.85
CA ASP A 120 -6.35 -4.50 36.34
C ASP A 120 -5.31 -4.49 35.19
N GLU A 121 -5.77 -4.37 33.95
CA GLU A 121 -4.91 -4.41 32.76
C GLU A 121 -4.60 -3.01 32.21
N VAL A 122 -3.47 -2.94 31.51
CA VAL A 122 -2.92 -1.68 31.02
C VAL A 122 -2.46 -1.81 29.56
N ILE A 123 -2.74 -0.79 28.75
CA ILE A 123 -2.21 -0.65 27.38
C ILE A 123 -1.49 0.68 27.26
N LYS A 124 -0.21 0.65 26.85
CA LYS A 124 0.51 1.87 26.47
C LYS A 124 0.21 2.23 25.01
N THR A 125 0.01 3.52 24.75
CA THR A 125 -0.37 4.02 23.43
C THR A 125 0.06 5.48 23.27
N HIS A 126 -0.37 6.11 22.18
CA HIS A 126 -0.01 7.47 21.84
C HIS A 126 -1.24 8.39 21.83
N ARG A 127 -1.14 9.53 22.52
CA ARG A 127 -2.20 10.55 22.57
C ARG A 127 -2.56 11.04 21.18
N ASN A 128 -1.56 11.27 20.32
CA ASN A 128 -1.81 11.74 18.95
C ASN A 128 -2.60 10.72 18.11
N ILE A 129 -2.28 9.42 18.20
CA ILE A 129 -3.01 8.36 17.47
C ILE A 129 -4.46 8.29 17.96
N LEU A 130 -4.69 8.35 19.27
CA LEU A 130 -6.04 8.41 19.84
C LEU A 130 -6.81 9.66 19.36
N SER A 131 -6.21 10.85 19.48
CA SER A 131 -6.85 12.13 19.12
C SER A 131 -7.16 12.29 17.64
N GLN A 132 -6.35 11.69 16.75
CA GLN A 132 -6.59 11.75 15.31
C GLN A 132 -7.73 10.81 14.87
N ASN A 133 -8.02 9.78 15.66
CA ASN A 133 -9.04 8.79 15.32
C ASN A 133 -10.34 8.93 16.12
N SER A 134 -10.38 9.78 17.15
CA SER A 134 -11.54 9.98 18.01
C SER A 134 -11.64 11.41 18.50
N GLU A 135 -12.76 12.07 18.21
CA GLU A 135 -13.04 13.41 18.71
C GLU A 135 -13.15 13.44 20.25
N VAL A 136 -13.60 12.33 20.85
CA VAL A 136 -13.68 12.19 22.31
C VAL A 136 -12.28 12.20 22.92
N PHE A 137 -11.35 11.41 22.39
CA PHE A 137 -9.96 11.46 22.85
C PHE A 137 -9.28 12.79 22.53
N HIS A 138 -9.60 13.39 21.38
CA HIS A 138 -9.10 14.72 21.03
C HIS A 138 -9.45 15.75 22.10
N LYS A 139 -10.74 15.87 22.44
CA LYS A 139 -11.22 16.77 23.50
C LYS A 139 -10.63 16.43 24.87
N MET A 140 -10.49 15.13 25.17
CA MET A 140 -9.92 14.65 26.43
C MET A 140 -8.47 15.14 26.63
N PHE A 141 -7.67 15.18 25.57
CA PHE A 141 -6.27 15.60 25.65
C PHE A 141 -6.04 17.09 25.36
N GLU A 142 -6.94 17.76 24.63
CA GLU A 142 -6.85 19.20 24.33
C GLU A 142 -7.22 20.08 25.53
N GLN A 143 -8.16 19.63 26.38
CA GLN A 143 -8.64 20.43 27.50
C GLN A 143 -7.58 20.56 28.60
N ASN A 144 -6.84 21.67 28.54
CA ASN A 144 -5.89 22.09 29.57
C ASN A 144 -6.58 22.16 30.94
N GLY A 145 -6.34 21.15 31.78
CA GLY A 145 -6.87 21.08 33.15
C GLY A 145 -7.47 19.73 33.55
N MET A 146 -7.68 18.80 32.61
CA MET A 146 -8.10 17.44 32.95
C MET A 146 -6.90 16.57 33.36
N ASN A 147 -7.13 15.60 34.24
CA ASN A 147 -6.06 14.76 34.77
C ASN A 147 -5.40 13.93 33.65
N GLU A 148 -6.20 13.52 32.67
CA GLU A 148 -5.81 12.79 31.47
C GLU A 148 -4.85 13.63 30.60
N SER A 149 -5.09 14.94 30.47
CA SER A 149 -4.23 15.83 29.70
C SER A 149 -2.86 16.03 30.38
N GLN A 150 -2.81 15.95 31.71
CA GLN A 150 -1.58 16.11 32.50
C GLN A 150 -0.79 14.81 32.62
N THR A 151 -1.46 13.73 33.01
CA THR A 151 -0.83 12.42 33.32
C THR A 151 -0.68 11.53 32.11
N GLY A 152 -1.56 11.67 31.11
CA GLY A 152 -1.68 10.72 30.01
C GLY A 152 -2.30 9.40 30.43
N GLU A 153 -2.89 9.31 31.62
CA GLU A 153 -3.59 8.11 32.05
C GLU A 153 -5.09 8.26 31.79
N VAL A 154 -5.70 7.26 31.15
CA VAL A 154 -7.15 7.22 30.90
C VAL A 154 -7.70 5.92 31.47
N ILE A 155 -8.75 6.02 32.30
CA ILE A 155 -9.42 4.87 32.89
C ILE A 155 -10.69 4.58 32.08
N ILE A 156 -10.85 3.33 31.67
CA ILE A 156 -12.01 2.86 30.89
C ILE A 156 -12.57 1.62 31.59
N SER A 157 -13.87 1.65 31.91
CA SER A 157 -14.51 0.64 32.76
C SER A 157 -15.61 -0.16 32.06
N ASP A 158 -15.95 0.18 30.82
CA ASP A 158 -17.13 -0.31 30.11
C ASP A 158 -16.76 -1.08 28.84
N THR A 159 -15.63 -1.79 28.87
CA THR A 159 -15.23 -2.76 27.84
C THR A 159 -14.18 -3.73 28.37
N THR A 160 -13.92 -4.79 27.61
CA THR A 160 -12.81 -5.72 27.79
C THR A 160 -11.50 -5.19 27.17
N ILE A 161 -10.36 -5.67 27.68
CA ILE A 161 -9.04 -5.30 27.15
C ILE A 161 -8.90 -5.71 25.68
N GLU A 162 -9.52 -6.82 25.29
CA GLU A 162 -9.46 -7.38 23.94
C GLU A 162 -10.19 -6.49 22.95
N CYS A 163 -11.42 -6.07 23.28
CA CYS A 163 -12.21 -5.18 22.45
C CYS A 163 -11.54 -3.82 22.27
N PHE A 164 -10.99 -3.26 23.36
CA PHE A 164 -10.27 -1.99 23.26
C PHE A 164 -8.96 -2.11 22.48
N ARG A 165 -8.23 -3.22 22.64
CA ARG A 165 -7.01 -3.48 21.86
C ARG A 165 -7.32 -3.62 20.37
N ALA A 166 -8.44 -4.25 20.00
CA ALA A 166 -8.91 -4.32 18.62
C ALA A 166 -9.16 -2.93 18.02
N MET A 167 -9.85 -2.07 18.78
CA MET A 167 -10.10 -0.68 18.40
C MET A 167 -8.79 0.11 18.23
N LEU A 168 -7.82 -0.10 19.12
CA LEU A 168 -6.50 0.50 18.99
C LEU A 168 -5.76 -0.02 17.75
N GLU A 169 -5.70 -1.32 17.50
CA GLU A 169 -5.05 -1.86 16.29
C GLU A 169 -5.63 -1.24 15.01
N PHE A 170 -6.94 -0.99 14.99
CA PHE A 170 -7.58 -0.24 13.93
C PHE A 170 -7.06 1.21 13.83
N PHE A 171 -6.86 1.93 14.94
CA PHE A 171 -6.27 3.28 14.89
C PHE A 171 -4.87 3.33 14.28
N TYR A 172 -4.05 2.30 14.51
CA TYR A 172 -2.69 2.27 13.97
C TYR A 172 -2.63 1.77 12.52
N THR A 173 -3.56 0.89 12.11
CA THR A 173 -3.40 0.13 10.86
C THR A 173 -4.56 0.27 9.87
N GLY A 174 -5.70 0.78 10.33
CA GLY A 174 -6.96 0.82 9.57
C GLY A 174 -7.61 -0.56 9.39
N GLU A 175 -7.16 -1.57 10.13
CA GLU A 175 -7.64 -2.96 10.04
C GLU A 175 -8.07 -3.46 11.41
N ILE A 176 -9.08 -4.33 11.43
CA ILE A 176 -9.51 -5.07 12.61
C ILE A 176 -9.45 -6.57 12.31
N ASP A 177 -9.02 -7.36 13.29
CA ASP A 177 -9.07 -8.81 13.19
C ASP A 177 -10.53 -9.27 13.02
N LYS A 178 -10.79 -10.01 11.94
CA LYS A 178 -12.15 -10.45 11.58
C LYS A 178 -12.69 -11.50 12.54
N ASP A 179 -11.83 -12.34 13.10
CA ASP A 179 -12.25 -13.39 14.03
C ASP A 179 -12.66 -12.74 15.35
N LEU A 180 -11.88 -11.75 15.81
CA LEU A 180 -12.22 -10.97 17.01
C LEU A 180 -13.48 -10.13 16.81
N LEU A 181 -13.64 -9.52 15.63
CA LEU A 181 -14.85 -8.78 15.27
C LEU A 181 -16.08 -9.70 15.28
N GLY A 182 -15.96 -10.92 14.75
CA GLY A 182 -17.07 -11.88 14.70
C GLY A 182 -17.55 -12.32 16.09
N ILE A 183 -16.64 -12.41 17.06
CA ILE A 183 -16.96 -12.81 18.44
C ILE A 183 -17.57 -11.65 19.23
N ASN A 184 -17.01 -10.44 19.10
CA ASN A 184 -17.32 -9.30 19.97
C ASN A 184 -17.97 -8.10 19.25
N VAL A 185 -18.70 -8.35 18.16
CA VAL A 185 -19.24 -7.30 17.28
C VAL A 185 -20.00 -6.21 18.03
N PHE A 186 -20.92 -6.58 18.94
CA PHE A 186 -21.76 -5.60 19.64
C PHE A 186 -20.95 -4.67 20.55
N GLU A 187 -19.94 -5.20 21.22
CA GLU A 187 -19.09 -4.43 22.13
C GLU A 187 -18.17 -3.48 21.36
N ILE A 188 -17.58 -3.96 20.25
CA ILE A 188 -16.76 -3.12 19.36
C ILE A 188 -17.60 -1.98 18.76
N PHE A 189 -18.85 -2.25 18.39
CA PHE A 189 -19.78 -1.22 17.91
C PHE A 189 -20.13 -0.20 19.01
N ALA A 190 -20.38 -0.67 20.24
CA ALA A 190 -20.64 0.22 21.38
C ALA A 190 -19.43 1.12 21.67
N LEU A 191 -18.21 0.60 21.60
CA LEU A 191 -16.98 1.40 21.69
C LEU A 191 -16.86 2.41 20.56
N ALA A 192 -17.14 2.00 19.32
CA ALA A 192 -17.07 2.87 18.15
C ALA A 192 -18.04 4.06 18.26
N ASP A 193 -19.26 3.81 18.74
CA ASP A 193 -20.24 4.86 19.01
C ASP A 193 -19.77 5.79 20.15
N LYS A 194 -19.39 5.20 21.29
CA LYS A 194 -18.93 5.93 22.48
C LYS A 194 -17.77 6.88 22.17
N TYR A 195 -16.78 6.41 21.43
CA TYR A 195 -15.58 7.18 21.08
C TYR A 195 -15.71 7.90 19.72
N GLN A 196 -16.91 7.94 19.14
CA GLN A 196 -17.27 8.67 17.91
C GLN A 196 -16.35 8.36 16.73
N ILE A 197 -16.07 7.07 16.52
CA ILE A 197 -15.12 6.59 15.52
C ILE A 197 -15.85 6.29 14.20
N PHE A 198 -16.86 7.07 13.82
CA PHE A 198 -17.89 6.73 12.81
C PHE A 198 -17.37 6.34 11.41
N LYS A 199 -16.09 6.58 11.06
CA LYS A 199 -15.46 5.99 9.87
C LYS A 199 -15.29 4.46 9.94
N VAL A 200 -15.33 3.86 11.14
CA VAL A 200 -15.12 2.42 11.43
C VAL A 200 -16.21 1.52 10.84
N LEU A 201 -17.48 1.95 10.84
CA LEU A 201 -18.60 1.06 10.53
C LEU A 201 -18.92 0.94 9.03
N LEU A 202 -18.54 1.94 8.23
CA LEU A 202 -18.79 1.96 6.78
C LEU A 202 -17.99 0.89 6.02
N ASN A 203 -16.88 0.40 6.57
CA ASN A 203 -16.08 -0.69 6.00
C ASN A 203 -16.46 -2.08 6.54
N ILE A 204 -17.37 -2.16 7.52
CA ILE A 204 -17.79 -3.43 8.16
C ILE A 204 -19.17 -3.88 7.64
N ALA A 205 -19.99 -2.95 7.12
CA ALA A 205 -21.35 -3.21 6.63
C ALA A 205 -21.45 -3.44 5.10
N ILE A 206 -20.33 -3.54 4.37
CA ILE A 206 -20.30 -3.77 2.90
C ILE A 206 -19.38 -4.95 2.58
#